data_AF-A0A545U835-F1
#
_entry.id   AF-A0A545U835-F1
#
_cell.length_a   1.000
_cell.length_b   1.000
_cell.length_c   1.000
_cell.angle_alpha   90.00
_cell.angle_beta   90.00
_cell.angle_gamma   90.00
#
_symmetry.space_group_name_H-M   'P 1'
#
loop_
_entity.id
_entity.type
_entity.pdbx_description
1 polymer ?
#
loop_
_entity_poly.entity_id
_entity_poly.type
_entity_poly.pdbx_seq_one_letter_code
_entity_poly.pdbx_strand_id
1 'polypeptide(L)'
;MHPVQRQLYIDHYHLQQLLQCLRYQLDCFADRGLGEPDLGLILDMLDYITVYPEHWHHPVEDELFVMLLRHPIAEAGIVEQTLAEHAELEKLTAELNRLFDAVAKDCVVSGDELVDKARHFMARQGIHIERENELIYPLFNRYLTAADWRRLEQRIQQEDDPLFGGQLKSSYDNLYNYVLACKGPLQPPFSKRSAS
;
A
#
# COMPACT_ATOMS: atom_id res chain seq x y z
N MET A 1 12.77 -13.28 13.35
CA MET A 1 11.64 -12.46 12.90
C MET A 1 10.38 -12.90 13.61
N HIS A 2 9.72 -11.98 14.30
CA HIS A 2 8.46 -12.22 15.01
C HIS A 2 7.30 -12.51 14.04
N PRO A 3 6.25 -13.28 14.40
CA PRO A 3 5.10 -13.52 13.51
C PRO A 3 4.41 -12.24 13.03
N VAL A 4 4.19 -11.25 13.91
CA VAL A 4 3.62 -9.95 13.52
C VAL A 4 4.49 -9.25 12.48
N GLN A 5 5.80 -9.20 12.69
CA GLN A 5 6.72 -8.63 11.71
C GLN A 5 6.69 -9.38 10.36
N ARG A 6 6.56 -10.72 10.40
CA ARG A 6 6.40 -11.51 9.19
C ARG A 6 5.13 -11.12 8.44
N GLN A 7 4.02 -10.91 9.15
CA GLN A 7 2.75 -10.51 8.55
C GLN A 7 2.88 -9.15 7.85
N LEU A 8 3.52 -8.17 8.49
CA LEU A 8 3.77 -6.86 7.87
C LEU A 8 4.55 -6.96 6.54
N TYR A 9 5.58 -7.82 6.47
CA TYR A 9 6.28 -8.08 5.20
C TYR A 9 5.38 -8.75 4.15
N ILE A 10 4.45 -9.62 4.55
CA ILE A 10 3.48 -10.25 3.66
C ILE A 10 2.49 -9.21 3.13
N ASP A 11 1.98 -8.33 4.01
CA ASP A 11 1.09 -7.23 3.65
C ASP A 11 1.76 -6.32 2.61
N HIS A 12 3.03 -5.92 2.84
CA HIS A 12 3.81 -5.14 1.87
C HIS A 12 4.00 -5.86 0.54
N TYR A 13 4.27 -7.16 0.55
CA TYR A 13 4.37 -7.93 -0.68
C TYR A 13 3.04 -7.97 -1.46
N HIS A 14 1.91 -8.10 -0.76
CA HIS A 14 0.57 -8.06 -1.36
C HIS A 14 0.22 -6.67 -1.90
N LEU A 15 0.48 -5.62 -1.13
CA LEU A 15 0.29 -4.23 -1.55
C LEU A 15 1.15 -3.89 -2.77
N GLN A 16 2.40 -4.33 -2.83
CA GLN A 16 3.26 -4.12 -3.99
C GLN A 16 2.74 -4.82 -5.26
N GLN A 17 2.19 -6.03 -5.14
CA GLN A 17 1.55 -6.69 -6.28
C GLN A 17 0.30 -5.94 -6.76
N LEU A 18 -0.54 -5.46 -5.84
CA LEU A 18 -1.69 -4.62 -6.17
C LEU A 18 -1.27 -3.32 -6.84
N LEU A 19 -0.26 -2.65 -6.31
CA LEU A 19 0.29 -1.42 -6.90
C LEU A 19 0.82 -1.68 -8.31
N GLN A 20 1.46 -2.82 -8.57
CA GLN A 20 1.89 -3.19 -9.92
C GLN A 20 0.70 -3.37 -10.88
N CYS A 21 -0.38 -4.02 -10.42
CA CYS A 21 -1.61 -4.21 -11.19
C CYS A 21 -2.30 -2.87 -11.46
N LEU A 22 -2.43 -2.03 -10.44
CA LEU A 22 -3.00 -0.69 -10.53
C LEU A 22 -2.19 0.17 -11.49
N ARG A 23 -0.86 0.10 -11.42
CA ARG A 23 0.02 0.83 -12.34
C ARG A 23 -0.28 0.50 -13.79
N TYR A 24 -0.44 -0.78 -14.12
CA TYR A 24 -0.77 -1.19 -15.48
C TYR A 24 -2.11 -0.60 -15.93
N GLN A 25 -3.15 -0.68 -15.09
CA GLN A 25 -4.45 -0.13 -15.40
C GLN A 25 -4.42 1.40 -15.59
N LEU A 26 -3.65 2.11 -14.77
CA LEU A 26 -3.44 3.56 -14.88
C LEU A 26 -2.66 3.93 -16.15
N ASP A 27 -1.69 3.12 -16.57
CA ASP A 27 -0.96 3.33 -17.81
C ASP A 27 -1.88 3.10 -19.04
N CYS A 28 -2.74 2.08 -19.03
CA CYS A 28 -3.79 1.89 -20.05
C CYS A 28 -4.80 3.05 -20.07
N PHE A 29 -5.13 3.61 -18.90
CA PHE A 29 -6.01 4.77 -18.81
C PHE A 29 -5.37 6.02 -19.44
N ALA A 30 -4.07 6.24 -19.21
CA ALA A 30 -3.33 7.36 -19.76
C ALA A 30 -3.04 7.22 -21.27
N ASP A 31 -2.83 5.99 -21.75
CA ASP A 31 -2.56 5.68 -23.15
C ASP A 31 -3.38 4.46 -23.60
N ARG A 32 -4.51 4.73 -24.26
CA ARG A 32 -5.40 3.69 -24.82
C ARG A 32 -4.73 2.79 -25.86
N GLY A 33 -3.56 3.19 -26.38
CA GLY A 33 -2.74 2.34 -27.24
C GLY A 33 -2.13 1.13 -26.52
N LEU A 34 -2.06 1.16 -25.18
CA LEU A 34 -1.57 0.05 -24.35
C LEU A 34 -2.66 -0.98 -24.01
N GLY A 35 -3.93 -0.58 -24.10
CA GLY A 35 -5.09 -1.40 -23.77
C GLY A 35 -6.25 -0.55 -23.24
N GLU A 36 -7.44 -1.15 -23.16
CA GLU A 36 -8.59 -0.50 -22.52
C GLU A 36 -8.49 -0.70 -21.00
N PRO A 37 -8.54 0.39 -20.20
CA PRO A 37 -8.50 0.29 -18.74
C PRO A 37 -9.78 -0.32 -18.19
N ASP A 38 -9.65 -1.17 -17.19
CA ASP A 38 -10.77 -1.67 -16.40
C ASP A 38 -10.97 -0.77 -15.17
N LEU A 39 -11.93 0.16 -15.27
CA LEU A 39 -12.26 1.09 -14.19
C LEU A 39 -12.78 0.37 -12.94
N GLY A 40 -13.44 -0.79 -13.09
CA GLY A 40 -13.90 -1.58 -11.95
C GLY A 40 -12.72 -2.12 -11.14
N LEU A 41 -11.72 -2.69 -11.83
CA LEU A 41 -10.50 -3.16 -11.18
C LEU A 41 -9.70 -2.02 -10.52
N ILE A 42 -9.65 -0.84 -11.15
CA ILE A 42 -9.02 0.35 -10.53
C ILE A 42 -9.72 0.69 -9.22
N LEU A 43 -11.06 0.77 -9.23
CA LEU A 43 -11.84 1.09 -8.04
C LEU A 43 -11.68 0.02 -6.94
N ASP A 44 -11.72 -1.26 -7.28
CA ASP A 44 -11.54 -2.35 -6.31
C ASP A 44 -10.14 -2.30 -5.67
N MET A 45 -9.09 -2.01 -6.46
CA MET A 45 -7.73 -1.86 -5.94
C MET A 45 -7.60 -0.64 -5.02
N LEU A 46 -8.16 0.50 -5.40
CA LEU A 46 -8.14 1.72 -4.59
C LEU A 46 -8.97 1.57 -3.31
N ASP A 47 -10.11 0.89 -3.37
CA ASP A 47 -10.91 0.54 -2.19
C ASP A 47 -10.12 -0.32 -1.22
N TYR A 48 -9.49 -1.40 -1.70
CA TYR A 48 -8.63 -2.24 -0.86
C TYR A 48 -7.49 -1.45 -0.22
N ILE A 49 -6.77 -0.63 -0.99
CA ILE A 49 -5.63 0.18 -0.49
C ILE A 49 -6.11 1.30 0.44
N THR A 50 -7.36 1.75 0.34
CA THR A 50 -7.94 2.72 1.28
C THR A 50 -8.23 2.03 2.62
N VAL A 51 -8.83 0.84 2.59
CA VAL A 51 -9.37 0.21 3.81
C VAL A 51 -8.31 -0.59 4.57
N TYR A 52 -7.60 -1.50 3.90
CA TYR A 52 -6.76 -2.48 4.59
C TYR A 52 -5.55 -1.85 5.29
N PRO A 53 -4.75 -0.97 4.63
CA PRO A 53 -3.65 -0.29 5.31
C PRO A 53 -4.09 0.51 6.53
N GLU A 54 -5.16 1.31 6.40
CA GLU A 54 -5.65 2.20 7.46
C GLU A 54 -6.15 1.44 8.70
N HIS A 55 -6.92 0.36 8.51
CA HIS A 55 -7.61 -0.30 9.61
C HIS A 55 -6.78 -1.42 10.25
N TRP A 56 -5.82 -1.99 9.52
CA TRP A 56 -5.15 -3.22 9.94
C TRP A 56 -3.63 -3.15 9.90
N HIS A 57 -3.05 -2.59 8.84
CA HIS A 57 -1.60 -2.55 8.68
C HIS A 57 -0.95 -1.42 9.49
N HIS A 58 -1.27 -0.16 9.17
CA HIS A 58 -0.68 1.02 9.81
C HIS A 58 -0.90 1.05 11.33
N PRO A 59 -2.06 0.65 11.91
CA PRO A 59 -2.21 0.63 13.37
C PRO A 59 -1.19 -0.28 14.08
N VAL A 60 -0.77 -1.37 13.43
CA VAL A 60 0.27 -2.26 13.96
C VAL A 60 1.64 -1.60 13.83
N GLU A 61 1.94 -0.97 12.70
CA GLU A 61 3.19 -0.23 12.48
C GLU A 61 3.33 0.97 13.41
N ASP A 62 2.28 1.76 13.60
CA ASP A 62 2.24 2.93 14.47
C ASP A 62 2.67 2.55 15.90
N GLU A 63 2.09 1.50 16.45
CA GLU A 63 2.46 1.00 17.77
C GLU A 63 3.92 0.55 17.83
N LEU A 64 4.41 -0.14 16.80
CA LEU A 64 5.79 -0.59 16.70
C LEU A 64 6.78 0.58 16.56
N PHE A 65 6.44 1.59 15.76
CA PHE A 65 7.25 2.79 15.56
C PHE A 65 7.30 3.60 16.85
N VAL A 66 6.17 3.77 17.55
CA VAL A 66 6.13 4.40 18.87
C VAL A 66 6.97 3.63 19.89
N MET A 67 6.99 2.29 19.85
CA MET A 67 7.87 1.49 20.70
C MET A 67 9.35 1.70 20.34
N LEU A 68 9.71 1.70 19.06
CA LEU A 68 11.07 1.98 18.59
C LEU A 68 11.57 3.35 19.07
N LEU A 69 10.74 4.38 18.98
CA LEU A 69 11.08 5.75 19.38
C LEU A 69 11.33 5.94 20.88
N ARG A 70 11.04 4.92 21.71
CA ARG A 70 11.44 4.92 23.14
C ARG A 70 12.91 4.57 23.34
N HIS A 71 13.57 4.05 22.31
CA HIS A 71 14.99 3.75 22.33
C HIS A 71 15.80 4.91 21.72
N PRO A 72 17.03 5.17 22.20
CA PRO A 72 17.91 6.16 21.60
C PRO A 72 18.52 5.61 20.29
N ILE A 73 17.73 5.62 19.22
CA ILE A 73 18.13 5.15 17.88
C ILE A 73 18.57 6.33 17.00
N ALA A 74 19.53 6.11 16.11
CA ALA A 74 20.01 7.15 15.19
C ALA A 74 18.96 7.49 14.12
N GLU A 75 18.09 6.52 13.83
CA GLU A 75 17.07 6.55 12.79
C GLU A 75 15.76 7.23 13.25
N ALA A 76 15.71 7.80 14.46
CA ALA A 76 14.48 8.33 15.06
C ALA A 76 13.74 9.31 14.13
N GLY A 77 14.46 10.24 13.49
CA GLY A 77 13.86 11.19 12.55
C GLY A 77 13.25 10.53 11.31
N ILE A 78 13.83 9.41 10.83
CA ILE A 78 13.27 8.65 9.70
C ILE A 78 12.00 7.93 10.13
N VAL A 79 11.99 7.36 11.34
CA VAL A 79 10.81 6.68 11.91
C VAL A 79 9.67 7.68 12.12
N GLU A 80 9.95 8.85 12.70
CA GLU A 80 8.95 9.92 12.89
C GLU A 80 8.39 10.43 11.56
N GLN A 81 9.26 10.66 10.57
CA GLN A 81 8.82 11.07 9.24
C GLN A 81 7.91 10.01 8.61
N THR A 82 8.28 8.74 8.67
CA THR A 82 7.52 7.65 8.04
C THR A 82 6.16 7.46 8.74
N LEU A 83 6.13 7.55 10.07
CA LEU A 83 4.88 7.57 10.83
C LEU A 83 3.93 8.68 10.39
N ALA A 84 4.46 9.88 10.12
CA ALA A 84 3.65 11.00 9.65
C ALA A 84 3.11 10.81 8.23
N GLU A 85 3.77 10.00 7.40
CA GLU A 85 3.35 9.73 6.02
C GLU A 85 2.06 8.90 5.93
N HIS A 86 1.72 8.09 6.94
CA HIS A 86 0.48 7.26 6.92
C HIS A 86 -0.77 8.12 6.65
N ALA A 87 -0.93 9.23 7.37
CA ALA A 87 -2.07 10.13 7.20
C ALA A 87 -2.03 10.92 5.87
N GLU A 88 -0.86 11.08 5.25
CA GLU A 88 -0.74 11.65 3.91
C GLU A 88 -1.18 10.66 2.84
N LEU A 89 -0.72 9.40 2.94
CA LEU A 89 -1.05 8.33 2.01
C LEU A 89 -2.53 7.96 2.03
N GLU A 90 -3.15 7.96 3.21
CA GLU A 90 -4.60 7.77 3.36
C GLU A 90 -5.38 8.82 2.57
N LYS A 91 -4.99 10.10 2.70
CA LYS A 91 -5.62 11.21 1.96
C LYS A 91 -5.43 11.07 0.45
N LEU A 92 -4.24 10.70 0.00
CA LEU A 92 -3.93 10.51 -1.42
C LEU A 92 -4.77 9.38 -2.02
N THR A 93 -4.87 8.24 -1.32
CA THR A 93 -5.69 7.10 -1.79
C THR A 93 -7.17 7.46 -1.82
N ALA A 94 -7.69 8.10 -0.77
CA ALA A 94 -9.09 8.51 -0.71
C ALA A 94 -9.45 9.56 -1.78
N GLU A 95 -8.55 10.50 -2.07
CA GLU A 95 -8.72 11.46 -3.17
C GLU A 95 -8.76 10.75 -4.52
N LEU A 96 -7.82 9.84 -4.77
CA LEU A 96 -7.74 9.10 -6.03
C LEU A 96 -8.98 8.24 -6.25
N ASN A 97 -9.44 7.54 -5.21
CA ASN A 97 -10.67 6.73 -5.24
C ASN A 97 -11.89 7.59 -5.62
N ARG A 98 -12.05 8.77 -4.99
CA ARG A 98 -13.15 9.70 -5.33
C ARG A 98 -13.10 10.18 -6.78
N LEU A 99 -11.91 10.44 -7.32
CA LEU A 99 -11.78 10.90 -8.71
C LEU A 99 -12.12 9.78 -9.70
N PHE A 100 -11.67 8.56 -9.47
CA PHE A 100 -12.04 7.42 -10.32
C PHE A 100 -13.51 7.06 -10.21
N ASP A 101 -14.12 7.20 -9.02
CA ASP A 101 -15.56 7.00 -8.83
C ASP A 101 -16.37 8.06 -9.59
N ALA A 102 -15.89 9.31 -9.62
CA ALA A 102 -16.50 10.36 -10.44
C ALA A 102 -16.40 10.04 -11.94
N VAL A 103 -15.25 9.57 -12.42
CA VAL A 103 -15.08 9.13 -13.82
C VAL A 103 -16.04 7.97 -14.15
N ALA A 104 -16.17 6.99 -13.27
CA ALA A 104 -17.08 5.85 -13.45
C ALA A 104 -18.56 6.26 -13.48
N LYS A 105 -18.90 7.43 -12.92
CA LYS A 105 -20.24 8.05 -12.94
C LYS A 105 -20.42 9.06 -14.07
N ASP A 106 -19.55 9.04 -15.07
CA ASP A 106 -19.55 9.96 -16.23
C ASP A 106 -19.45 11.46 -15.85
N CYS A 107 -18.89 11.78 -14.68
CA CYS A 107 -18.60 13.15 -14.31
C CYS A 107 -17.38 13.67 -15.09
N VAL A 108 -17.37 14.98 -15.38
CA VAL A 108 -16.23 15.64 -16.03
C VAL A 108 -15.07 15.76 -15.04
N VAL A 109 -14.01 15.00 -15.28
CA VAL A 109 -12.74 15.06 -14.55
C VAL A 109 -11.62 15.35 -15.55
N SER A 110 -10.66 16.19 -15.19
CA SER A 110 -9.48 16.44 -16.02
C SER A 110 -8.61 15.17 -16.08
N GLY A 111 -8.43 14.62 -17.29
CA GLY A 111 -7.60 13.43 -17.50
C GLY A 111 -6.15 13.63 -17.05
N ASP A 112 -5.57 14.79 -17.38
CA ASP A 112 -4.19 15.12 -17.00
C ASP A 112 -4.03 15.22 -15.48
N GLU A 113 -4.99 15.87 -14.80
CA GLU A 113 -4.98 15.98 -13.33
C GLU A 113 -5.10 14.61 -12.67
N LEU A 114 -5.97 13.74 -13.20
CA LEU A 114 -6.15 12.39 -12.69
C LEU A 114 -4.88 11.56 -12.84
N VAL A 115 -4.23 11.62 -14.01
CA VAL A 115 -2.97 10.91 -14.27
C VAL A 115 -1.84 11.43 -13.36
N ASP A 116 -1.74 12.74 -13.16
CA ASP A 116 -0.72 13.33 -12.29
C ASP A 116 -0.92 12.93 -10.83
N LYS A 117 -2.15 12.96 -10.33
CA LYS A 117 -2.48 12.49 -8.97
C LYS A 117 -2.20 11.01 -8.80
N ALA A 118 -2.57 10.19 -9.79
CA ALA A 118 -2.29 8.76 -9.78
C ALA A 118 -0.78 8.48 -9.74
N ARG A 119 0.02 9.17 -10.57
CA ARG A 119 1.48 9.04 -10.57
C ARG A 119 2.10 9.47 -9.24
N HIS A 120 1.61 10.57 -8.66
CA HIS A 120 2.08 11.06 -7.37
C HIS A 120 1.79 10.05 -6.25
N PHE A 121 0.57 9.53 -6.18
CA PHE A 121 0.18 8.48 -5.24
C PHE A 121 1.08 7.24 -5.37
N MET A 122 1.23 6.69 -6.58
CA MET A 122 2.08 5.51 -6.84
C MET A 122 3.52 5.72 -6.39
N ALA A 123 4.08 6.91 -6.62
CA ALA A 123 5.43 7.25 -6.20
C ALA A 123 5.58 7.28 -4.69
N ARG A 124 4.63 7.94 -3.99
CA ARG A 124 4.66 8.09 -2.53
C ARG A 124 4.49 6.75 -1.83
N GLN A 125 3.52 5.94 -2.26
CA GLN A 125 3.27 4.61 -1.69
C GLN A 125 4.49 3.69 -1.87
N GLY A 126 5.11 3.69 -3.06
CA GLY A 126 6.28 2.85 -3.34
C GLY A 126 7.50 3.22 -2.47
N ILE A 127 7.81 4.52 -2.38
CA ILE A 127 8.94 5.02 -1.56
C ILE A 127 8.71 4.74 -0.07
N HIS A 128 7.47 4.83 0.39
CA HIS A 128 7.09 4.56 1.77
C HIS A 128 7.37 3.10 2.16
N ILE A 129 6.77 2.15 1.41
CA ILE A 129 6.94 0.71 1.63
C ILE A 129 8.42 0.29 1.55
N GLU A 130 9.18 0.84 0.59
CA GLU A 130 10.61 0.56 0.46
C GLU A 130 11.38 0.98 1.72
N ARG A 131 11.11 2.19 2.21
CA ARG A 131 11.79 2.73 3.40
C ARG A 131 11.48 1.91 4.65
N GLU A 132 10.24 1.50 4.84
CA GLU A 132 9.84 0.66 5.97
C GLU A 132 10.55 -0.67 5.95
N ASN A 133 10.49 -1.36 4.81
CA ASN A 133 11.09 -2.68 4.65
C ASN A 133 12.62 -2.67 4.82
N GLU A 134 13.30 -1.67 4.25
CA GLU A 134 14.75 -1.63 4.18
C GLU A 134 15.41 -0.93 5.37
N LEU A 135 14.77 0.10 5.93
CA LEU A 135 15.38 0.92 6.97
C LEU A 135 14.75 0.71 8.35
N ILE A 136 13.43 0.56 8.46
CA ILE A 136 12.73 0.56 9.76
C ILE A 136 12.52 -0.85 10.30
N TYR A 137 11.99 -1.77 9.51
CA TYR A 137 11.68 -3.13 9.96
C TYR A 137 12.92 -3.89 10.48
N PRO A 138 14.14 -3.71 9.94
CA PRO A 138 15.34 -4.29 10.54
C PRO A 138 15.59 -3.83 11.98
N LEU A 139 15.17 -2.61 12.34
CA LEU A 139 15.30 -2.06 13.69
C LEU A 139 14.44 -2.81 14.70
N PHE A 140 13.29 -3.38 14.27
CA PHE A 140 12.45 -4.21 15.15
C PHE A 140 13.24 -5.36 15.77
N ASN A 141 14.04 -6.07 14.97
CA ASN A 141 14.86 -7.18 15.46
C ASN A 141 16.03 -6.71 16.34
N ARG A 142 16.46 -5.45 16.20
CA ARG A 142 17.60 -4.88 16.93
C ARG A 142 17.20 -4.31 18.29
N TYR A 143 16.03 -3.70 18.39
CA TYR A 143 15.63 -2.92 19.55
C TYR A 143 14.42 -3.45 20.31
N LEU A 144 13.48 -4.14 19.65
CA LEU A 144 12.26 -4.61 20.32
C LEU A 144 12.50 -5.90 21.08
N THR A 145 12.00 -5.95 22.30
CA THR A 145 12.13 -7.11 23.19
C THR A 145 10.90 -8.01 23.12
N ALA A 146 11.01 -9.24 23.65
CA ALA A 146 9.86 -10.13 23.79
C ALA A 146 8.72 -9.52 24.64
N ALA A 147 9.02 -8.58 25.53
CA ALA A 147 8.00 -7.89 26.32
C ALA A 147 7.23 -6.85 25.48
N ASP A 148 7.89 -6.20 24.53
CA ASP A 148 7.26 -5.24 23.63
C ASP A 148 6.29 -5.94 22.68
N TRP A 149 6.72 -7.07 22.09
CA TRP A 149 5.86 -7.91 21.26
C TRP A 149 4.61 -8.39 22.01
N ARG A 150 4.74 -8.86 23.25
CA ARG A 150 3.57 -9.25 24.06
C ARG A 150 2.62 -8.08 24.35
N ARG A 151 3.15 -6.86 24.50
CA ARG A 151 2.32 -5.66 24.71
C ARG A 151 1.56 -5.29 23.44
N LEU A 152 2.20 -5.43 22.28
CA LEU A 152 1.56 -5.21 20.98
C LEU A 152 0.40 -6.19 20.78
N GLU A 153 0.64 -7.49 21.00
CA GLU A 153 -0.37 -8.56 20.86
C GLU A 153 -1.60 -8.37 21.75
N GLN A 154 -1.48 -7.63 22.85
CA GLN A 154 -2.62 -7.28 23.72
C GLN A 154 -3.44 -6.09 23.21
N ARG A 155 -2.92 -5.32 22.26
CA ARG A 155 -3.51 -4.08 21.74
C ARG A 155 -4.08 -4.24 20.34
N ILE A 156 -3.46 -5.08 19.51
CA ILE A 156 -3.88 -5.29 18.14
C ILE A 156 -5.01 -6.32 18.08
N GLN A 157 -5.98 -6.08 17.21
CA GLN A 157 -6.94 -7.10 16.80
C GLN A 157 -6.37 -7.83 15.59
N GLN A 158 -6.46 -9.16 15.60
CA GLN A 158 -6.16 -9.96 14.41
C GLN A 158 -7.45 -10.14 13.63
N GLU A 159 -7.50 -9.61 12.42
CA GLU A 159 -8.50 -9.95 11.41
C GLU A 159 -7.82 -10.46 10.14
N ASP A 160 -8.55 -11.27 9.38
CA ASP A 160 -8.05 -11.86 8.14
C ASP A 160 -8.04 -10.79 7.03
N ASP A 161 -6.95 -10.77 6.24
CA ASP A 161 -6.86 -9.97 5.03
C ASP A 161 -8.05 -10.28 4.09
N PRO A 162 -8.88 -9.29 3.73
CA PRO A 162 -10.13 -9.53 3.01
C PRO A 162 -9.93 -9.92 1.54
N LEU A 163 -8.71 -9.77 1.00
CA LEU A 163 -8.35 -10.10 -0.39
C LEU A 163 -7.39 -11.30 -0.48
N PHE A 164 -6.40 -11.41 0.40
CA PHE A 164 -5.40 -12.47 0.36
C PHE A 164 -5.48 -13.44 1.54
N GLY A 165 -6.37 -13.21 2.49
CA GLY A 165 -6.58 -14.04 3.67
C GLY A 165 -7.48 -15.26 3.43
N GLY A 166 -7.83 -15.96 4.51
CA GLY A 166 -8.58 -17.22 4.46
C GLY A 166 -10.06 -17.08 4.10
N GLN A 167 -10.63 -15.89 4.23
CA GLN A 167 -12.02 -15.58 3.88
C GLN A 167 -12.06 -14.42 2.90
N LEU A 168 -11.83 -14.72 1.62
CA LEU A 168 -12.00 -13.76 0.54
C LEU A 168 -13.42 -13.19 0.58
N LYS A 169 -13.54 -11.88 0.71
CA LYS A 169 -14.84 -11.21 0.60
C LYS A 169 -15.30 -11.36 -0.84
N SER A 170 -16.50 -11.91 -1.07
CA SER A 170 -17.06 -12.14 -2.41
C SER A 170 -17.03 -10.92 -3.36
N SER A 171 -16.95 -9.70 -2.84
CA SER A 171 -16.77 -8.48 -3.63
C SER A 171 -15.41 -8.38 -4.33
N TYR A 172 -14.38 -9.11 -3.86
CA TYR A 172 -13.03 -9.07 -4.39
C TYR A 172 -12.65 -10.27 -5.27
N ASP A 173 -13.59 -11.17 -5.58
CA ASP A 173 -13.30 -12.37 -6.39
C ASP A 173 -12.66 -12.02 -7.75
N ASN A 174 -13.18 -10.99 -8.42
CA ASN A 174 -12.63 -10.53 -9.70
C ASN A 174 -11.22 -9.96 -9.54
N LEU A 175 -11.01 -9.11 -8.53
CA LEU A 175 -9.71 -8.53 -8.23
C LEU A 175 -8.68 -9.61 -7.89
N TYR A 176 -9.04 -10.58 -7.04
CA TYR A 176 -8.16 -11.67 -6.64
C TYR A 176 -7.66 -12.47 -7.85
N ASN A 177 -8.57 -12.87 -8.74
CA ASN A 177 -8.22 -13.60 -9.96
C ASN A 177 -7.33 -12.76 -10.89
N TYR A 178 -7.60 -11.45 -11.00
CA TYR A 178 -6.80 -10.53 -11.80
C TYR A 178 -5.37 -10.41 -11.26
N VAL A 179 -5.20 -10.17 -9.96
CA VAL A 179 -3.89 -10.07 -9.33
C VAL A 179 -3.10 -11.38 -9.49
N LEU A 180 -3.76 -12.54 -9.36
CA LEU A 180 -3.11 -13.84 -9.60
C LEU A 180 -2.61 -13.99 -11.03
N ALA A 181 -3.38 -13.54 -12.03
CA ALA A 181 -3.00 -13.60 -13.44
C ALA A 181 -1.88 -12.61 -13.78
N CYS A 182 -1.81 -11.48 -13.07
CA CYS A 182 -0.77 -10.46 -13.24
C CYS A 182 0.57 -10.81 -12.56
N LYS A 183 0.67 -11.93 -11.81
CA LYS A 183 1.89 -12.31 -11.08
C LYS A 183 3.10 -12.48 -12.01
N GLY A 184 3.87 -11.41 -12.13
CA GLY A 184 5.23 -11.36 -12.62
C GLY A 184 6.20 -10.94 -11.50
N PRO A 185 7.51 -10.85 -11.76
CA PRO A 185 8.43 -10.26 -10.80
C PRO A 185 8.03 -8.81 -10.49
N LEU A 186 8.13 -8.42 -9.21
CA LEU A 186 7.94 -7.03 -8.78
C LEU A 186 8.90 -6.13 -9.57
N GLN A 187 8.35 -5.12 -10.25
CA GLN A 187 9.17 -4.13 -10.95
C GLN A 187 9.54 -2.98 -10.02
N PRO A 188 10.74 -2.40 -10.16
CA PRO A 188 11.15 -1.25 -9.35
C PRO A 188 10.21 -0.05 -9.61
N PRO A 189 10.03 0.84 -8.61
CA PRO A 189 9.02 1.91 -8.63
C PRO A 189 9.16 2.88 -9.81
N PHE A 190 10.33 2.95 -10.44
CA PHE A 190 10.55 3.67 -11.70
C PHE A 190 11.57 2.94 -12.57
N SER A 191 11.12 2.22 -13.60
CA SER A 191 11.97 2.03 -14.77
C SER A 191 11.99 3.36 -15.50
N LYS A 192 13.15 4.03 -15.55
CA LYS A 192 13.36 5.13 -16.48
C LYS A 192 13.10 4.56 -17.88
N ARG A 193 11.91 4.80 -18.45
CA ARG A 193 11.78 4.71 -19.90
C ARG A 193 12.75 5.74 -20.45
N SER A 194 13.86 5.25 -20.97
CA SER A 194 14.77 6.02 -21.80
C SER A 194 13.92 6.77 -22.82
N ALA A 195 13.99 8.10 -22.81
CA ALA A 195 13.51 8.88 -23.93
C ALA A 195 14.31 8.42 -25.15
N SER A 196 13.62 7.78 -26.08
CA SER A 196 14.11 7.54 -27.45
C SER A 196 13.69 8.72 -28.32
#